data_AF-A0AAV2QDR2-F1
#
_entry.id   AF-A0AAV2QDR2-F1
#
_cell.length_a   1.000
_cell.length_b   1.000
_cell.length_c   1.000
_cell.angle_alpha   90.00
_cell.angle_beta   90.00
_cell.angle_gamma   90.00
#
_symmetry.space_group_name_H-M   'P 1'
#
loop_
_entity.id
_entity.type
_entity.pdbx_description
1 polymer ?
#
loop_
_entity_poly.entity_id
_entity_poly.type
_entity_poly.pdbx_seq_one_letter_code
_entity_poly.pdbx_strand_id
1 'polypeptide(L)'
;CSQCGKTFLENKGLTVHLREHTGEKPYKCGHCDKAFTRSSSLRNHLLIHTGGKPYQCSYCDKSFLLSQNFITHLRKHTGEKPYPCNHCEKAFSQSSTLKTHMMTHTGEKPYKCTQCYKSFARNSRLEQHELTHTILKPMT
;
A
#
# COMPACT_ATOMS: atom_id res chain seq x y z
N CYS A 1 24.33 -2.39 -5.08
CA CYS A 1 23.65 -3.59 -5.62
C CYS A 1 23.91 -3.64 -7.11
N SER A 2 24.52 -4.71 -7.61
CA SER A 2 24.89 -4.83 -9.03
C SER A 2 23.70 -4.94 -9.98
N GLN A 3 22.53 -5.37 -9.50
CA GLN A 3 21.35 -5.58 -10.35
C GLN A 3 20.48 -4.32 -10.53
N CYS A 4 20.51 -3.38 -9.58
CA CYS A 4 19.62 -2.21 -9.61
C CYS A 4 20.27 -0.91 -9.15
N GLY A 5 21.59 -0.88 -8.97
CA GLY A 5 22.34 0.32 -8.59
C GLY A 5 22.15 0.81 -7.14
N LYS A 6 21.20 0.27 -6.36
CA LYS A 6 20.95 0.71 -4.98
C LYS A 6 22.17 0.54 -4.07
N THR A 7 22.48 1.58 -3.30
CA THR A 7 23.56 1.60 -2.31
C THR A 7 23.05 1.22 -0.93
N PHE A 8 23.87 0.53 -0.13
CA PHE A 8 23.55 0.08 1.22
C PHE A 8 24.71 0.42 2.15
N LEU A 9 24.40 0.88 3.35
CA LEU A 9 25.40 1.20 4.38
C LEU A 9 26.07 -0.05 4.95
N GLU A 10 25.33 -1.17 4.99
CA GLU A 10 25.79 -2.43 5.58
C GLU A 10 25.58 -3.61 4.64
N ASN A 11 26.49 -4.59 4.71
CA ASN A 11 26.39 -5.81 3.91
C ASN A 11 25.11 -6.60 4.23
N LYS A 12 24.70 -6.66 5.51
CA LYS A 12 23.44 -7.29 5.92
C LYS A 12 22.22 -6.69 5.19
N GLY A 13 22.22 -5.38 5.00
CA GLY A 13 21.19 -4.67 4.23
C GLY A 13 21.19 -5.09 2.76
N LEU A 14 22.38 -5.19 2.15
CA LEU A 14 22.55 -5.67 0.79
C LEU A 14 22.09 -7.13 0.64
N THR A 15 22.49 -8.04 1.53
CA THR A 15 22.07 -9.45 1.51
C THR A 15 20.56 -9.58 1.55
N VAL A 16 19.89 -8.87 2.45
CA VAL A 16 18.42 -8.89 2.53
C VAL A 16 17.79 -8.30 1.28
N HIS A 17 18.36 -7.23 0.71
CA HIS A 17 17.86 -6.65 -0.54
C HIS A 17 18.01 -7.60 -1.73
N LEU A 18 19.10 -8.36 -1.84
CA LEU A 18 19.30 -9.31 -2.94
C LEU A 18 18.17 -10.35 -3.03
N ARG A 19 17.51 -10.66 -1.91
CA ARG A 19 16.33 -11.54 -1.88
C ARG A 19 15.13 -10.99 -2.66
N GLU A 20 15.06 -9.68 -2.87
CA GLU A 20 14.01 -9.06 -3.72
C GLU A 20 14.21 -9.45 -5.19
N HIS A 21 15.45 -9.71 -5.62
CA HIS A 21 15.75 -10.13 -6.98
C HIS A 21 15.65 -11.64 -7.16
N THR A 22 16.11 -12.42 -6.17
CA THR A 22 16.07 -13.89 -6.26
C THR A 22 14.71 -14.47 -5.90
N GLY A 23 13.84 -13.71 -5.24
CA GLY A 23 12.58 -14.20 -4.69
C GLY A 23 12.74 -15.07 -3.43
N GLU A 24 13.95 -15.21 -2.90
CA GLU A 24 14.24 -16.05 -1.73
C GLU A 24 13.45 -15.56 -0.51
N LYS A 25 12.66 -16.46 0.09
CA LYS A 25 11.83 -16.19 1.27
C LYS A 25 12.12 -17.22 2.37
N PRO A 26 13.21 -17.06 3.15
CA PRO A 26 13.66 -18.07 4.11
C PRO A 26 12.68 -18.28 5.28
N TYR A 27 11.86 -17.28 5.58
CA TYR A 27 11.03 -17.27 6.77
C TYR A 27 9.62 -17.74 6.42
N LYS A 28 9.38 -19.06 6.56
CA LYS A 28 8.09 -19.69 6.27
C LYS A 28 7.14 -19.58 7.46
N CYS A 29 5.85 -19.39 7.19
CA CYS A 29 4.82 -19.49 8.21
C CYS A 29 4.50 -20.96 8.50
N GLY A 30 4.33 -21.31 9.77
CA GLY A 30 3.92 -22.66 10.17
C GLY A 30 2.41 -22.92 10.06
N HIS A 31 1.60 -21.89 9.83
CA HIS A 31 0.13 -21.97 9.80
C HIS A 31 -0.47 -21.80 8.40
N CYS A 32 0.31 -21.40 7.40
CA CYS A 32 -0.12 -21.25 6.01
C CYS A 32 1.08 -21.24 5.05
N ASP A 33 0.83 -21.28 3.74
CA ASP A 33 1.88 -21.36 2.72
C ASP A 33 2.67 -20.06 2.49
N LYS A 34 2.44 -19.02 3.32
CA LYS A 34 3.14 -17.75 3.17
C LYS A 34 4.57 -17.83 3.68
N ALA A 35 5.49 -17.23 2.92
CA ALA A 35 6.88 -17.07 3.30
C ALA A 35 7.33 -15.61 3.10
N PHE A 36 8.34 -15.20 3.87
CA PHE A 36 8.79 -13.82 3.97
C PHE A 36 10.31 -13.72 3.78
N THR A 37 10.76 -12.56 3.29
CA THR A 37 12.20 -12.25 3.09
C THR A 37 12.92 -11.86 4.38
N ARG A 38 12.16 -11.44 5.41
CA ARG A 38 12.64 -10.99 6.72
C ARG A 38 11.89 -11.68 7.86
N SER A 39 12.59 -11.97 8.96
CA SER A 39 12.01 -12.56 10.16
C SER A 39 10.98 -11.65 10.83
N SER A 40 11.22 -10.33 10.84
CA SER A 40 10.27 -9.35 11.39
C SER A 40 8.94 -9.34 10.64
N SER A 41 8.98 -9.55 9.32
CA SER A 41 7.78 -9.68 8.49
C SER A 41 6.99 -10.94 8.84
N LEU A 42 7.67 -12.08 9.05
CA LEU A 42 7.02 -13.30 9.54
C LEU A 42 6.42 -13.08 10.94
N ARG A 43 7.15 -12.48 11.88
CA ARG A 43 6.65 -12.19 13.23
C ARG A 43 5.37 -11.35 13.20
N ASN A 44 5.35 -10.29 12.38
CA ASN A 44 4.17 -9.46 12.20
C ASN A 44 3.01 -10.21 11.54
N HIS A 45 3.32 -11.11 10.60
CA HIS A 45 2.30 -11.95 9.96
C HIS A 45 1.65 -12.93 10.95
N LEU A 46 2.42 -13.52 11.86
CA LEU A 46 1.90 -14.46 12.86
C LEU A 46 0.82 -13.83 13.76
N LEU A 47 0.82 -12.50 13.93
CA LEU A 47 -0.25 -11.78 14.65
C LEU A 47 -1.64 -11.94 14.01
N ILE A 48 -1.71 -12.26 12.72
CA ILE A 48 -2.98 -12.56 12.04
C ILE A 48 -3.55 -13.89 12.54
N HIS A 49 -2.69 -14.89 12.76
CA HIS A 49 -3.10 -16.21 13.24
C HIS A 49 -3.48 -16.19 14.73
N THR A 50 -2.78 -15.39 15.54
CA THR A 50 -3.11 -15.26 16.97
C THR A 50 -4.22 -14.25 17.25
N GLY A 51 -4.62 -13.45 16.25
CA GLY A 51 -5.55 -12.34 16.43
C GLY A 51 -4.99 -11.16 17.25
N GLY A 52 -3.70 -11.17 17.58
CA GLY A 52 -3.07 -10.19 18.45
C GLY A 52 -3.00 -8.80 17.81
N LYS A 53 -3.80 -7.85 18.31
CA LYS A 53 -3.80 -6.43 17.92
C LYS A 53 -3.23 -5.56 19.04
N PRO A 54 -1.90 -5.52 19.23
CA PRO A 54 -1.28 -4.89 20.39
C PRO A 54 -1.42 -3.36 20.43
N TYR A 55 -1.80 -2.74 19.32
CA TYR A 55 -1.91 -1.28 19.23
C TYR A 55 -3.37 -0.84 19.32
N GLN A 56 -3.84 -0.53 20.52
CA GLN A 56 -5.19 -0.06 20.79
C GLN A 56 -5.30 1.47 20.72
N CYS A 57 -6.36 1.98 20.10
CA CYS A 57 -6.66 3.41 20.09
C CYS A 57 -7.29 3.84 21.41
N SER A 58 -6.83 4.98 21.94
CA SER A 58 -7.41 5.62 23.12
C SER A 58 -8.65 6.47 22.80
N TYR A 59 -8.88 6.80 21.53
CA TYR A 59 -10.01 7.63 21.08
C TYR A 59 -11.21 6.82 20.57
N CYS A 60 -11.05 5.51 20.31
CA CYS A 60 -12.12 4.62 19.85
C CYS A 60 -11.75 3.14 20.06
N ASP A 61 -12.71 2.23 19.89
CA ASP A 61 -12.53 0.79 20.16
C ASP A 61 -11.69 0.03 19.11
N LYS A 62 -10.95 0.74 18.25
CA LYS A 62 -10.16 0.12 17.18
C LYS A 62 -8.78 -0.26 17.67
N SER A 63 -8.40 -1.51 17.40
CA SER A 63 -7.04 -2.03 17.60
C SER A 63 -6.41 -2.48 16.29
N PHE A 64 -5.09 -2.37 16.22
CA PHE A 64 -4.30 -2.61 15.00
C PHE A 64 -3.20 -3.63 15.25
N LEU A 65 -2.90 -4.42 14.22
CA LEU A 65 -1.82 -5.41 14.22
C LEU A 65 -0.44 -4.75 14.15
N LEU A 66 -0.33 -3.62 13.43
CA LEU A 66 0.94 -2.96 13.11
C LEU A 66 0.94 -1.51 13.61
N SER A 67 2.06 -1.07 14.18
CA SER A 67 2.25 0.29 14.70
C SER A 67 2.03 1.36 13.63
N GLN A 68 2.51 1.12 12.40
CA GLN A 68 2.34 2.09 11.31
C GLN A 68 0.87 2.32 10.96
N ASN A 69 0.06 1.27 10.95
CA ASN A 69 -1.38 1.39 10.70
C ASN A 69 -2.07 2.12 11.85
N PHE A 70 -1.63 1.87 13.08
CA PHE A 70 -2.11 2.57 14.27
C PHE A 70 -1.79 4.08 14.21
N ILE A 71 -0.54 4.46 13.93
CA ILE A 71 -0.12 5.86 13.80
C ILE A 71 -0.92 6.56 12.71
N THR A 72 -1.06 5.93 11.53
CA THR A 72 -1.87 6.49 10.44
C THR A 72 -3.35 6.62 10.81
N HIS A 73 -3.88 5.70 11.64
CA HIS A 73 -5.22 5.83 12.16
C HIS A 73 -5.37 6.99 13.16
N LEU A 74 -4.41 7.19 14.08
CA LEU A 74 -4.44 8.28 15.05
C LEU A 74 -4.55 9.66 14.38
N ARG A 75 -3.97 9.83 13.20
CA ARG A 75 -4.11 11.06 12.40
C ARG A 75 -5.56 11.42 12.06
N LYS A 76 -6.49 10.46 12.09
CA LYS A 76 -7.93 10.73 11.93
C LYS A 76 -8.54 11.43 13.13
N HIS A 77 -7.98 11.22 14.32
CA HIS A 77 -8.43 11.87 15.56
C HIS A 77 -7.71 13.19 15.77
N THR A 78 -6.39 13.23 15.54
CA THR A 78 -5.59 14.45 15.75
C THR A 78 -5.72 15.47 14.62
N GLY A 79 -6.15 15.04 13.43
CA GLY A 79 -6.19 15.89 12.24
C GLY A 79 -4.81 16.13 11.60
N GLU A 80 -3.75 15.48 12.11
CA GLU A 80 -2.38 15.65 11.59
C GLU A 80 -2.29 15.27 10.10
N LYS A 81 -1.74 16.19 9.29
CA LYS A 81 -1.59 16.06 7.84
C LYS A 81 -0.15 16.35 7.43
N PRO A 82 0.79 15.40 7.64
CA PRO A 82 2.21 15.65 7.44
C PRO A 82 2.63 15.68 5.96
N TYR A 83 1.71 15.45 5.02
CA TYR A 83 2.01 15.41 3.59
C TYR A 83 1.34 16.60 2.88
N PRO A 84 1.97 17.78 2.85
CA PRO A 84 1.45 18.94 2.12
C PRO A 84 1.58 18.74 0.60
N CYS A 85 0.61 19.26 -0.15
CA CYS A 85 0.73 19.46 -1.58
C CYS A 85 1.60 20.69 -1.86
N ASN A 86 2.48 20.60 -2.84
CA ASN A 86 3.32 21.72 -3.28
C ASN A 86 2.68 22.58 -4.38
N HIS A 87 1.49 22.22 -4.87
CA HIS A 87 0.76 22.97 -5.91
C HIS A 87 -0.53 23.62 -5.40
N CYS A 88 -0.96 23.33 -4.16
CA CYS A 88 -2.12 23.96 -3.53
C CYS A 88 -2.05 23.83 -2.01
N GLU A 89 -2.97 24.49 -1.30
CA GLU A 89 -3.01 24.52 0.18
C GLU A 89 -3.44 23.20 0.85
N LYS A 90 -3.73 22.16 0.07
CA LYS A 90 -4.19 20.88 0.62
C LYS A 90 -3.04 20.10 1.25
N ALA A 91 -3.29 19.53 2.43
CA ALA A 91 -2.42 18.56 3.07
C ALA A 91 -3.16 17.27 3.38
N PHE A 92 -2.43 16.16 3.43
CA PHE A 92 -2.97 14.81 3.57
C PHE A 92 -2.35 14.07 4.75
N SER A 93 -3.13 13.17 5.35
CA SER A 93 -2.67 12.32 6.46
C SER A 93 -1.83 11.11 6.00
N GLN A 94 -1.82 10.82 4.70
CA GLN A 94 -1.08 9.71 4.08
C GLN A 94 -0.41 10.14 2.76
N SER A 95 0.80 9.65 2.54
CA SER A 95 1.60 9.94 1.33
C SER A 95 0.97 9.36 0.06
N SER A 96 0.33 8.19 0.14
CA SER A 96 -0.39 7.57 -0.98
C SER A 96 -1.55 8.43 -1.46
N THR A 97 -2.27 9.07 -0.53
CA THR A 97 -3.35 10.00 -0.85
C THR A 97 -2.80 11.27 -1.50
N LEU A 98 -1.69 11.81 -1.01
CA LEU A 98 -1.00 12.92 -1.67
C LEU A 98 -0.57 12.54 -3.09
N LYS A 99 0.10 11.38 -3.27
CA LYS A 99 0.53 10.89 -4.60
C LYS A 99 -0.65 10.81 -5.58
N THR A 100 -1.78 10.29 -5.12
CA THR A 100 -2.98 10.20 -5.95
C THR A 100 -3.61 11.57 -6.20
N HIS A 101 -3.53 12.49 -5.25
CA HIS A 101 -3.95 13.87 -5.45
C HIS A 101 -3.07 14.60 -6.48
N MET A 102 -1.76 14.35 -6.51
CA MET A 102 -0.87 14.98 -7.50
C MET A 102 -1.31 14.75 -8.95
N MET A 103 -1.99 13.63 -9.23
CA MET A 103 -2.57 13.34 -10.56
C MET A 103 -3.63 14.36 -10.98
N THR A 104 -4.24 15.11 -10.05
CA THR A 104 -5.16 16.21 -10.38
C THR A 104 -4.43 17.45 -10.88
N HIS A 105 -3.15 17.61 -10.55
CA HIS A 105 -2.31 18.69 -11.04
C HIS A 105 -1.63 18.31 -12.35
N THR A 106 -1.14 17.08 -12.47
CA THR A 106 -0.45 16.62 -13.68
C THR A 106 -1.40 16.20 -14.79
N GLY A 107 -2.65 15.88 -14.47
CA GLY A 107 -3.61 15.29 -15.41
C GLY A 107 -3.32 13.82 -15.74
N GLU A 108 -2.36 13.18 -15.07
CA GLU A 108 -1.97 11.79 -15.32
C GLU A 108 -3.14 10.83 -15.07
N LYS A 109 -3.40 9.95 -16.05
CA LYS A 109 -4.48 8.95 -16.00
C LYS A 109 -3.94 7.59 -16.46
N PRO A 110 -3.19 6.88 -15.59
CA PRO A 110 -2.44 5.70 -16.00
C PRO A 110 -3.33 4.46 -16.23
N TYR A 111 -4.58 4.48 -15.75
CA TYR A 111 -5.48 3.33 -15.84
C TYR A 111 -6.40 3.50 -17.05
N LYS A 112 -6.16 2.72 -18.11
CA LYS A 112 -6.91 2.80 -19.37
C LYS A 112 -7.91 1.65 -19.49
N CYS A 113 -9.17 1.96 -19.76
CA CYS A 113 -10.17 0.95 -20.11
C CYS A 113 -9.84 0.35 -21.47
N THR A 114 -9.79 -0.97 -21.58
CA THR A 114 -9.48 -1.66 -22.84
C THR A 114 -10.65 -1.70 -23.81
N GLN A 115 -11.89 -1.55 -23.32
CA GLN A 115 -13.11 -1.61 -24.13
C GLN A 115 -13.41 -0.27 -24.83
N CYS A 116 -13.25 0.86 -24.14
CA CYS A 116 -13.59 2.18 -24.69
C CYS A 116 -12.41 3.18 -24.69
N TYR A 117 -11.22 2.74 -24.26
CA TYR A 117 -9.99 3.54 -24.21
C TYR A 117 -10.01 4.78 -23.30
N LYS A 118 -11.06 4.96 -22.51
CA LYS A 118 -11.14 6.01 -21.50
C LYS A 118 -10.13 5.77 -20.38
N SER A 119 -9.40 6.82 -20.02
CA SER A 119 -8.38 6.76 -18.97
C SER A 119 -8.84 7.38 -17.65
N PHE A 120 -8.34 6.83 -16.55
CA PHE A 120 -8.67 7.21 -15.17
C PHE A 120 -7.41 7.41 -14.34
N ALA A 121 -7.49 8.30 -13.35
CA ALA A 121 -6.40 8.54 -12.40
C ALA A 121 -6.29 7.45 -11.33
N ARG A 122 -7.33 6.62 -11.12
CA ARG A 122 -7.36 5.57 -10.09
C ARG A 122 -7.90 4.27 -10.66
N ASN A 123 -7.30 3.14 -10.28
CA ASN A 123 -7.78 1.82 -10.69
C ASN A 123 -9.24 1.60 -10.26
N SER A 124 -9.60 1.90 -9.02
CA SER A 124 -10.99 1.73 -8.55
C SER A 124 -12.04 2.52 -9.35
N ARG A 125 -11.63 3.62 -10.00
CA ARG A 125 -12.52 4.36 -10.92
C ARG A 125 -12.63 3.68 -12.29
N LEU A 126 -11.56 3.04 -12.74
CA LEU A 126 -11.59 2.16 -13.91
C LEU A 126 -12.47 0.93 -13.63
N GLU A 127 -12.27 0.21 -12.53
CA GLU A 127 -13.09 -0.95 -12.14
C GLU A 127 -14.59 -0.59 -12.10
N GLN A 128 -14.93 0.53 -11.44
CA GLN A 128 -16.31 1.04 -11.43
C GLN A 128 -16.82 1.37 -12.84
N HIS A 129 -15.98 1.94 -13.69
CA HIS A 129 -16.36 2.24 -15.06
C HIS A 129 -16.56 0.97 -15.89
N GLU A 130 -15.74 -0.06 -15.71
CA GLU A 130 -15.86 -1.30 -16.47
C GLU A 130 -17.18 -2.03 -16.22
N LEU A 131 -17.76 -1.88 -15.03
CA LEU A 131 -19.11 -2.37 -14.73
C LEU A 131 -20.17 -1.76 -15.68
N THR A 132 -19.97 -0.52 -16.16
CA THR A 132 -20.90 0.11 -17.12
C THR A 132 -20.92 -0.63 -18.46
N HIS A 133 -19.82 -1.25 -18.88
CA HIS A 133 -19.80 -2.09 -20.10
C HIS A 133 -20.45 -3.45 -19.90
N THR A 134 -20.51 -3.95 -18.65
CA THR A 134 -21.19 -5.21 -18.35
C THR A 134 -22.70 -5.06 -18.22
N ILE A 135 -23.18 -3.91 -17.72
CA ILE A 135 -24.61 -3.61 -17.55
C ILE A 135 -25.23 -3.15 -18.89
N LEU A 136 -24.44 -2.54 -19.78
CA LEU A 136 -24.88 -2.08 -21.09
C LEU A 136 -24.63 -3.08 -22.24
N LYS A 137 -24.21 -4.32 -21.97
CA LYS A 137 -24.21 -5.36 -23.01
C LYS A 137 -25.68 -5.73 -23.30
N PRO A 138 -26.23 -5.43 -24.50
CA PRO A 138 -27.45 -6.09 -24.92
C PRO A 138 -27.16 -7.58 -24.93
N MET A 139 -28.02 -8.39 -24.33
CA MET A 139 -28.02 -9.82 -24.63
C MET A 139 -28.35 -9.97 -26.11
N THR A 140 -27.32 -10.17 -26.92
CA THR A 140 -27.43 -10.73 -28.28
C THR A 140 -27.37 -12.23 -28.17
#